data_AF-A0A6A4R0J7-F1
#
_entry.id   AF-A0A6A4R0J7-F1
#
_cell.length_a   1.000
_cell.length_b   1.000
_cell.length_c   1.000
_cell.angle_alpha   90.00
_cell.angle_beta   90.00
_cell.angle_gamma   90.00
#
_symmetry.space_group_name_H-M   'P 1'
#
loop_
_entity.id
_entity.type
_entity.pdbx_description
1 polymer ?
#
loop_
_entity_poly.entity_id
_entity_poly.type
_entity_poly.pdbx_seq_one_letter_code
_entity_poly.pdbx_strand_id
1 'polypeptide(L)'
;MHPQKSLLRHTCNAQVAERALFLWNNEHIVSLIGQNRTVILPIIFEAFEKNIQSHWNQAVHGLTMNVRKMFSEMDAELFEECQRQHAEKEARAKDVAEQRELNWKKLADAAAHNG
;
A
#
# COMPACT_ATOMS: atom_id res chain seq x y z
N MET A 1 -3.31 31.34 21.34
CA MET A 1 -2.60 30.72 20.21
C MET A 1 -3.13 29.29 20.03
N HIS A 2 -3.49 28.94 18.80
CA HIS A 2 -4.49 27.94 18.41
C HIS A 2 -4.30 26.48 18.90
N PRO A 3 -5.31 25.85 19.54
CA PRO A 3 -5.43 24.40 19.67
C PRO A 3 -5.97 23.72 18.39
N GLN A 4 -6.36 24.48 17.37
CA GLN A 4 -7.05 23.95 16.18
C GLN A 4 -6.16 23.17 15.20
N LYS A 5 -4.85 23.08 15.42
CA LYS A 5 -3.95 22.37 14.49
C LYS A 5 -3.82 20.87 14.75
N SER A 6 -4.26 20.35 15.91
CA SER A 6 -4.19 18.89 16.18
C SER A 6 -5.41 18.12 15.66
N LEU A 7 -6.57 18.77 15.55
CA LEU A 7 -7.82 18.09 15.16
C LEU A 7 -7.93 17.83 13.65
N LEU A 8 -7.24 18.62 12.83
CA LEU A 8 -7.26 18.50 11.35
C LEU A 8 -6.57 17.22 10.82
N ARG A 9 -5.76 16.54 11.64
CA ARG A 9 -5.07 15.30 11.22
C ARG A 9 -5.95 14.05 11.31
N HIS A 10 -7.01 14.11 12.12
CA HIS A 10 -7.93 12.98 12.34
C HIS A 10 -9.12 12.96 11.39
N THR A 11 -9.47 14.08 10.75
CA THR A 11 -10.74 14.23 10.02
C THR A 11 -10.63 13.89 8.53
N CYS A 12 -9.54 14.25 7.86
CA CYS A 12 -9.41 14.06 6.41
C CYS A 12 -9.35 12.57 6.01
N ASN A 13 -8.55 11.78 6.73
CA ASN A 13 -8.38 10.35 6.42
C ASN A 13 -9.61 9.50 6.79
N ALA A 14 -10.35 9.88 7.83
CA ALA A 14 -11.51 9.13 8.30
C ALA A 14 -12.72 9.29 7.35
N GLN A 15 -13.01 10.51 6.89
CA GLN A 15 -14.12 10.76 5.96
C GLN A 15 -13.87 10.15 4.56
N VAL A 16 -12.60 10.17 4.10
CA VAL A 16 -12.22 9.51 2.84
C VAL A 16 -12.36 8.00 2.96
N ALA A 17 -11.93 7.41 4.08
CA ALA A 17 -12.10 5.98 4.33
C ALA A 17 -13.58 5.57 4.45
N GLU A 18 -14.40 6.39 5.11
CA GLU A 18 -15.84 6.17 5.24
C GLU A 18 -16.53 6.21 3.87
N ARG A 19 -16.20 7.20 3.03
CA ARG A 19 -16.73 7.26 1.66
C ARG A 19 -16.22 6.13 0.77
N ALA A 20 -14.98 5.68 0.96
CA ALA A 20 -14.46 4.50 0.27
C ALA A 20 -15.22 3.22 0.69
N LEU A 21 -15.58 3.07 1.97
CA LEU A 21 -16.39 1.96 2.49
C LEU A 21 -17.76 1.89 1.79
N PHE A 22 -18.40 3.04 1.55
CA PHE A 22 -19.68 3.09 0.83
C PHE A 22 -19.60 2.53 -0.60
N LEU A 23 -18.47 2.69 -1.29
CA LEU A 23 -18.28 2.15 -2.63
C LEU A 23 -18.26 0.62 -2.63
N TRP A 24 -17.69 0.01 -1.58
CA TRP A 24 -17.62 -1.45 -1.43
C TRP A 24 -18.93 -2.09 -0.97
N ASN A 25 -19.86 -1.30 -0.40
CA ASN A 25 -21.21 -1.77 -0.08
C ASN A 25 -22.16 -1.74 -1.30
N ASN A 26 -21.73 -1.17 -2.42
CA ASN A 26 -22.54 -1.08 -3.63
C ASN A 26 -22.22 -2.25 -4.57
N GLU A 27 -23.12 -3.23 -4.65
CA GLU A 27 -22.94 -4.44 -5.47
C GLU A 27 -22.66 -4.14 -6.95
N HIS A 28 -23.25 -3.08 -7.51
CA HIS A 28 -23.01 -2.69 -8.89
C HIS A 28 -21.57 -2.19 -9.10
N ILE A 29 -21.06 -1.39 -8.18
CA ILE A 29 -19.67 -0.92 -8.20
C ILE A 29 -18.70 -2.09 -8.03
N VAL A 30 -18.96 -2.98 -7.07
CA VAL A 30 -18.15 -4.18 -6.84
C VAL A 30 -18.15 -5.09 -8.07
N SER A 31 -19.29 -5.24 -8.74
CA SER A 31 -19.39 -6.01 -9.99
C SER A 31 -18.55 -5.40 -11.11
N LEU A 32 -18.61 -4.08 -11.32
CA LEU A 32 -17.79 -3.39 -12.33
C LEU A 32 -16.29 -3.51 -12.03
N ILE A 33 -15.91 -3.40 -10.75
CA ILE A 33 -14.54 -3.61 -10.30
C ILE A 33 -14.10 -5.05 -10.61
N GLY A 34 -14.97 -6.04 -10.36
CA GLY A 34 -14.69 -7.44 -10.63
C GLY A 34 -14.55 -7.77 -12.12
N GLN A 35 -15.33 -7.12 -12.98
CA GLN A 35 -15.20 -7.25 -14.43
C GLN A 35 -13.86 -6.70 -14.95
N ASN A 36 -13.31 -5.69 -14.29
CA ASN A 36 -12.05 -5.02 -14.67
C ASN A 36 -10.88 -5.40 -13.74
N ARG A 37 -11.01 -6.49 -12.98
CA ARG A 37 -10.07 -6.89 -11.92
C ARG A 37 -8.63 -7.08 -12.42
N THR A 38 -8.45 -7.54 -13.66
CA THR A 38 -7.12 -7.76 -14.28
C THR A 38 -6.29 -6.48 -14.40
N VAL A 39 -6.95 -5.32 -14.46
CA VAL A 39 -6.29 -4.00 -14.48
C VAL A 39 -6.32 -3.36 -13.09
N ILE A 40 -7.45 -3.44 -12.39
CA ILE A 40 -7.64 -2.74 -11.12
C ILE A 40 -6.80 -3.36 -10.00
N LEU A 41 -6.81 -4.70 -9.87
CA LEU A 41 -6.17 -5.40 -8.76
C LEU A 41 -4.66 -5.11 -8.69
N PRO A 42 -3.87 -5.23 -9.78
CA PRO A 42 -2.44 -4.91 -9.73
C PRO A 42 -2.13 -3.46 -9.30
N ILE A 43 -2.99 -2.50 -9.66
CA ILE A 43 -2.79 -1.07 -9.34
C ILE A 43 -2.98 -0.81 -7.84
N ILE A 44 -4.00 -1.44 -7.24
CA ILE A 44 -4.36 -1.19 -5.84
C ILE A 44 -3.67 -2.15 -4.87
N PHE A 45 -3.08 -3.24 -5.36
CA PHE A 45 -2.46 -4.28 -4.54
C PHE A 45 -1.38 -3.72 -3.61
N GLU A 46 -0.47 -2.89 -4.13
CA GLU A 46 0.59 -2.27 -3.32
C GLU A 46 0.02 -1.36 -2.22
N ALA A 47 -1.10 -0.69 -2.48
CA ALA A 47 -1.78 0.14 -1.48
C ALA A 47 -2.39 -0.72 -0.36
N PHE A 48 -2.89 -1.91 -0.68
CA PHE A 48 -3.37 -2.86 0.33
C PHE A 48 -2.24 -3.31 1.26
N GLU A 49 -1.14 -3.82 0.71
CA GLU A 49 -0.03 -4.35 1.51
C GLU A 49 0.56 -3.26 2.43
N LYS A 50 0.70 -2.02 1.93
CA LYS A 50 1.11 -0.87 2.76
C LYS A 50 0.13 -0.54 3.89
N ASN A 51 -1.17 -0.56 3.60
CA ASN A 51 -2.20 -0.31 4.62
C ASN A 51 -2.24 -1.43 5.67
N ILE A 52 -1.92 -2.67 5.30
CA ILE A 52 -1.92 -3.81 6.22
C ILE A 52 -0.72 -3.72 7.17
N GLN A 53 0.45 -3.38 6.65
CA GLN A 53 1.68 -3.35 7.42
C GLN A 53 1.76 -2.17 8.41
N SER A 54 1.06 -1.05 8.18
CA SER A 54 1.36 0.19 8.94
C SER A 54 0.18 1.15 9.15
N HIS A 55 -1.07 0.75 8.95
CA HIS A 55 -2.19 1.68 9.15
C HIS A 55 -2.61 1.79 10.63
N TRP A 56 -2.55 3.02 11.18
CA TRP A 56 -2.89 3.33 12.58
C TRP A 56 -4.40 3.21 12.90
N ASN A 57 -5.26 3.24 11.88
CA ASN A 57 -6.71 3.14 12.04
C ASN A 57 -7.20 1.71 11.77
N GLN A 58 -7.74 1.07 12.80
CA GLN A 58 -8.24 -0.30 12.77
C GLN A 58 -9.41 -0.52 11.80
N ALA A 59 -10.27 0.48 11.61
CA ALA A 59 -11.42 0.36 10.69
C ALA A 59 -10.96 0.29 9.23
N VAL A 60 -9.95 1.09 8.87
CA VAL A 60 -9.34 1.07 7.52
C VAL A 60 -8.61 -0.25 7.29
N HIS A 61 -7.92 -0.76 8.32
CA HIS A 61 -7.28 -2.07 8.26
C HIS A 61 -8.32 -3.18 8.02
N GLY A 62 -9.41 -3.20 8.79
CA GLY A 62 -10.51 -4.16 8.62
C GLY A 62 -11.16 -4.09 7.22
N LEU A 63 -11.41 -2.89 6.69
CA LEU A 63 -11.91 -2.73 5.33
C LEU A 63 -10.93 -3.25 4.29
N THR A 64 -9.65 -2.91 4.43
CA THR A 64 -8.59 -3.39 3.52
C THR A 64 -8.55 -4.92 3.50
N MET A 65 -8.66 -5.57 4.67
CA MET A 65 -8.75 -7.02 4.77
C MET A 65 -9.97 -7.59 4.07
N ASN A 66 -11.14 -6.96 4.23
CA ASN A 66 -12.36 -7.40 3.56
C ASN A 66 -12.23 -7.33 2.04
N VAL A 67 -11.73 -6.20 1.52
CA VAL A 67 -11.52 -6.01 0.07
C VAL A 67 -10.50 -6.98 -0.49
N ARG A 68 -9.37 -7.17 0.22
CA ARG A 68 -8.34 -8.14 -0.14
C ARG A 68 -8.92 -9.55 -0.24
N LYS A 69 -9.74 -9.94 0.73
CA LYS A 69 -10.44 -11.24 0.73
C LYS A 69 -11.38 -11.37 -0.46
N MET A 70 -12.19 -10.34 -0.75
CA MET A 70 -13.09 -10.35 -1.92
C MET A 70 -12.33 -10.58 -3.23
N PHE A 71 -11.19 -9.92 -3.44
CA PHE A 71 -10.39 -10.14 -4.65
C PHE A 71 -9.76 -11.53 -4.70
N SER A 72 -9.28 -12.04 -3.56
CA SER A 72 -8.73 -13.40 -3.49
C SER A 72 -9.79 -14.48 -3.77
N GLU A 73 -11.03 -14.28 -3.33
CA GLU A 73 -12.14 -15.20 -3.60
C GLU A 73 -12.63 -15.09 -5.05
N MET A 74 -12.53 -13.91 -5.65
CA MET A 74 -12.97 -13.65 -7.02
C MET A 74 -12.02 -14.21 -8.08
N ASP A 75 -10.71 -14.10 -7.86
CA ASP A 75 -9.68 -14.56 -8.80
C ASP A 75 -8.37 -14.86 -8.06
N ALA A 76 -8.27 -16.08 -7.53
CA ALA A 76 -7.13 -16.50 -6.72
C ALA A 76 -5.81 -16.48 -7.51
N GLU A 77 -5.82 -16.90 -8.78
CA GLU A 77 -4.61 -16.92 -9.62
C GLU A 77 -4.07 -15.52 -9.87
N LEU A 78 -4.94 -14.57 -10.24
CA LEU A 78 -4.54 -13.17 -10.42
C LEU A 78 -4.03 -12.56 -9.11
N PHE A 79 -4.66 -12.91 -7.99
CA PHE A 79 -4.27 -12.41 -6.67
C PHE A 79 -2.90 -12.96 -6.23
N GLU A 80 -2.62 -14.24 -6.46
CA GLU A 80 -1.31 -14.85 -6.21
C GLU A 80 -0.22 -14.26 -7.11
N GLU A 81 -0.54 -14.00 -8.39
CA GLU A 81 0.37 -13.33 -9.30
C GLU A 81 0.75 -11.92 -8.83
N CYS A 82 -0.23 -11.15 -8.35
CA CYS A 82 0.03 -9.83 -7.76
C CYS A 82 0.91 -9.92 -6.51
N GLN A 83 0.69 -10.92 -5.64
CA GLN A 83 1.54 -11.16 -4.47
C GLN A 83 3.00 -11.43 -4.88
N ARG A 84 3.21 -12.31 -5.87
CA ARG A 84 4.55 -12.64 -6.37
C ARG A 84 5.25 -11.43 -6.96
N GLN A 85 4.57 -10.67 -7.81
CA GLN A 85 5.12 -9.44 -8.40
C GLN A 85 5.47 -8.40 -7.33
N HIS A 86 4.64 -8.27 -6.30
CA HIS A 86 4.90 -7.36 -5.18
C HIS A 86 6.16 -7.77 -4.40
N ALA A 87 6.28 -9.06 -4.03
CA ALA A 87 7.44 -9.58 -3.32
C ALA A 87 8.74 -9.41 -4.14
N GLU A 88 8.70 -9.66 -5.45
CA GLU A 88 9.85 -9.41 -6.33
C GLU A 88 10.24 -7.94 -6.39
N LYS A 89 9.26 -7.03 -6.40
CA LYS A 89 9.50 -5.59 -6.40
C LYS A 89 10.15 -5.15 -5.08
N GLU A 90 9.69 -5.66 -3.95
CA GLU A 90 10.28 -5.39 -2.63
C GLU A 90 11.72 -5.91 -2.53
N ALA A 91 11.97 -7.14 -2.98
CA ALA A 91 13.32 -7.71 -3.00
C ALA A 91 14.28 -6.84 -3.84
N ARG A 92 13.89 -6.48 -5.07
CA ARG A 92 14.70 -5.60 -5.92
C ARG A 92 14.93 -4.22 -5.30
N ALA A 93 13.90 -3.65 -4.65
CA ALA A 93 14.03 -2.36 -3.98
C ALA A 93 15.03 -2.41 -2.82
N LYS A 94 15.04 -3.53 -2.07
CA LYS A 94 15.99 -3.78 -0.99
C LYS A 94 17.41 -3.92 -1.52
N ASP A 95 17.63 -4.73 -2.56
CA ASP A 95 18.95 -4.90 -3.19
C ASP A 95 19.52 -3.56 -3.69
N VAL A 96 18.68 -2.74 -4.32
CA VAL A 96 19.07 -1.40 -4.78
C VAL A 96 19.42 -0.48 -3.61
N ALA A 97 18.69 -0.58 -2.49
CA ALA A 97 18.98 0.21 -1.29
C ALA A 97 20.32 -0.20 -0.65
N GLU A 98 20.59 -1.50 -0.52
CA GLU A 98 21.85 -2.05 0.00
C GLU A 98 23.04 -1.64 -0.89
N GLN A 99 22.88 -1.72 -2.21
CA GLN A 99 23.93 -1.31 -3.14
C GLN A 99 24.22 0.20 -3.05
N ARG A 100 23.18 1.02 -2.83
CA ARG A 100 23.34 2.47 -2.58
C ARG A 100 24.10 2.72 -1.29
N GLU A 101 23.77 2.02 -0.21
CA GLU A 101 24.45 2.15 1.08
C GLU A 101 25.94 1.79 0.98
N LEU A 102 26.26 0.67 0.32
CA LEU A 102 27.64 0.25 0.09
C LEU A 102 28.44 1.28 -0.72
N ASN A 103 27.82 1.87 -1.74
CA ASN A 103 28.46 2.91 -2.55
C ASN A 103 28.70 4.19 -1.74
N TRP A 104 27.72 4.60 -0.92
CA TRP A 104 27.86 5.75 -0.02
C TRP A 104 28.97 5.54 1.01
N LYS A 105 29.10 4.34 1.56
CA LYS A 105 30.17 4.00 2.51
C LYS A 105 31.56 4.11 1.86
N LYS A 106 31.73 3.54 0.66
CA LYS A 106 32.99 3.66 -0.10
C LYS A 106 33.36 5.13 -0.40
N LEU A 107 32.37 5.95 -0.77
CA LEU A 107 32.57 7.39 -1.00
C LEU A 107 33.00 8.12 0.28
N ALA A 108 32.36 7.82 1.41
CA ALA A 108 32.70 8.41 2.71
C ALA A 108 34.12 8.01 3.15
N ASP A 109 34.48 6.73 3.02
CA ASP A 109 35.82 6.23 3.36
C ASP A 109 36.90 6.87 2.47
N ALA A 110 36.65 7.02 1.17
CA ALA A 110 37.57 7.68 0.24
C ALA A 110 37.73 9.18 0.54
N ALA A 111 36.67 9.87 0.96
CA ALA A 111 36.72 11.26 1.37
C ALA A 111 37.49 11.45 2.69
N ALA A 112 37.34 10.52 3.64
CA ALA A 112 38.05 10.54 4.92
C ALA A 112 39.55 10.24 4.80
N HIS A 113 39.98 9.55 3.73
CA HIS A 113 41.39 9.25 3.48
C HIS A 113 42.14 10.36 2.72
N ASN A 114 41.40 11.27 2.06
CA ASN A 114 41.97 12.35 1.23
C ASN A 114 41.87 13.75 1.89
N GLY A 115 41.57 13.83 3.19
CA GLY A 115 41.58 15.06 3.99
C GLY A 115 42.59 14.96 5.13
#